data_AF-A0A4U6XJZ1-F1
#
_entry.id   AF-A0A4U6XJZ1-F1
#
_cell.length_a   1.000
_cell.length_b   1.000
_cell.length_c   1.000
_cell.angle_alpha   90.00
_cell.angle_beta   90.00
_cell.angle_gamma   90.00
#
_symmetry.space_group_name_H-M   'P 1'
#
loop_
_entity.id
_entity.type
_entity.pdbx_description
1 polymer ?
#
loop_
_entity_poly.entity_id
_entity_poly.type
_entity_poly.pdbx_seq_one_letter_code
_entity_poly.pdbx_strand_id
1 'polypeptide(L)'
;MKFSVICTIVALAITSTEACAKYKHCWCERSNFTYEGKVQDNIRWDDDTVNACVDPGTPGYYGKNFKECHRYKKHIIPLVPSKAINNCAWTKKCISVGASTGYCRDKI
;
A
#
# COMPACT_ATOMS: atom_id res chain seq x y z
N MET A 1 29.23 6.72 -32.56
CA MET A 1 27.92 6.61 -31.87
C MET A 1 28.13 5.85 -30.58
N LYS A 2 27.73 6.41 -29.43
CA LYS A 2 27.35 5.69 -28.19
C LYS A 2 26.92 6.74 -27.16
N PHE A 3 25.69 7.21 -27.27
CA PHE A 3 25.01 7.92 -26.18
C PHE A 3 24.38 6.86 -25.28
N SER A 4 25.09 6.48 -24.22
CA SER A 4 24.49 5.75 -23.11
C SER A 4 23.77 6.77 -22.23
N VAL A 5 22.49 6.97 -22.52
CA VAL A 5 21.58 7.73 -21.65
C VAL A 5 21.34 6.87 -20.41
N ILE A 6 22.05 7.20 -19.34
CA ILE A 6 21.75 6.67 -18.01
C ILE A 6 20.48 7.40 -17.56
N CYS A 7 19.32 6.79 -17.79
CA CYS A 7 18.06 7.24 -17.21
C CYS A 7 18.12 7.00 -15.69
N THR A 8 18.65 7.99 -14.97
CA THR A 8 18.49 8.09 -13.52
C THR A 8 17.01 8.24 -13.23
N ILE A 9 16.38 7.13 -12.83
CA ILE A 9 15.00 7.13 -12.33
C ILE A 9 15.06 7.82 -10.98
N VAL A 10 14.79 9.13 -10.96
CA VAL A 10 14.54 9.85 -9.72
C VAL A 10 13.24 9.28 -9.18
N ALA A 11 13.33 8.38 -8.21
CA ALA A 11 12.20 7.96 -7.43
C ALA A 11 11.69 9.19 -6.68
N LEU A 12 10.71 9.90 -7.26
CA LEU A 12 9.91 10.86 -6.52
C LEU A 12 9.20 10.06 -5.43
N ALA A 13 9.79 10.07 -4.24
CA ALA A 13 9.05 9.77 -3.02
C ALA A 13 7.99 10.86 -2.92
N ILE A 14 6.78 10.58 -3.43
CA ILE A 14 5.59 11.37 -3.17
C ILE A 14 5.32 11.20 -1.68
N THR A 15 5.99 12.00 -0.86
CA THR A 15 5.70 12.14 0.55
C THR A 15 4.42 12.94 0.63
N SER A 16 3.27 12.29 0.43
CA SER A 16 2.01 12.86 0.86
C SER A 16 2.14 13.10 2.36
N THR A 17 2.23 14.37 2.74
CA THR A 17 2.28 14.83 4.13
C THR A 17 0.91 14.66 4.80
N GLU A 18 0.29 13.50 4.64
CA GLU A 18 -0.85 13.12 5.47
C GLU A 18 -0.29 12.86 6.87
N ALA A 19 -0.69 13.67 7.84
CA ALA A 19 -0.39 13.41 9.25
C ALA A 19 -0.73 11.94 9.55
N CYS A 20 0.29 11.17 9.97
CA CYS A 20 0.16 9.71 10.09
C CYS A 20 -1.05 9.37 10.98
N ALA A 21 -2.03 8.67 10.41
CA ALA A 21 -3.29 8.36 11.06
C ALA A 21 -3.56 6.86 11.03
N LYS A 22 -4.53 6.46 11.86
CA LYS A 22 -4.95 5.08 12.06
C LYS A 22 -6.17 4.80 11.18
N TYR A 23 -6.12 3.72 10.42
CA TYR A 23 -7.14 3.32 9.45
C TYR A 23 -7.51 1.85 9.61
N LYS A 24 -8.69 1.46 9.11
CA LYS A 24 -9.17 0.08 9.18
C LYS A 24 -8.72 -0.77 7.99
N HIS A 25 -8.62 -0.17 6.82
CA HIS A 25 -8.37 -0.83 5.54
C HIS A 25 -7.24 -0.13 4.80
N CYS A 26 -6.28 -0.88 4.27
CA CYS A 26 -5.21 -0.32 3.44
C CYS A 26 -4.81 -1.24 2.29
N TRP A 27 -4.34 -0.71 1.17
CA TRP A 27 -3.84 -1.46 0.02
C TRP A 27 -2.57 -0.82 -0.54
N CYS A 28 -1.83 -1.55 -1.37
CA CYS A 28 -0.64 -1.06 -2.05
C CYS A 28 -0.97 -0.69 -3.51
N GLU A 29 -0.29 0.34 -4.01
CA GLU A 29 -0.42 0.77 -5.41
C GLU A 29 0.95 0.85 -6.09
N ARG A 30 0.98 0.47 -7.36
CA ARG A 30 2.12 0.64 -8.26
C ARG A 30 1.83 1.77 -9.25
N SER A 31 2.83 2.63 -9.40
CA SER A 31 2.84 3.70 -10.36
C SER A 31 4.09 3.60 -11.23
N ASN A 32 4.06 4.20 -12.42
CA ASN A 32 5.12 4.12 -13.42
C ASN A 32 5.52 2.68 -13.79
N PHE A 33 4.55 1.76 -13.85
CA PHE A 33 4.80 0.36 -14.23
C PHE A 33 4.15 0.02 -15.56
N THR A 34 4.84 -0.77 -16.39
CA THR A 34 4.32 -1.24 -17.68
C THR A 34 3.33 -2.38 -17.47
N TYR A 35 2.05 -2.11 -17.66
CA TYR A 35 0.98 -3.10 -17.62
C TYR A 35 0.21 -3.05 -18.95
N GLU A 36 0.02 -4.20 -19.59
CA GLU A 36 -0.62 -4.32 -20.91
C GLU A 36 0.01 -3.42 -21.99
N GLY A 37 1.35 -3.28 -21.96
CA GLY A 37 2.11 -2.52 -22.96
C GLY A 37 2.01 -0.99 -22.83
N LYS A 38 1.38 -0.47 -21.76
CA LYS A 38 1.32 0.95 -21.44
C LYS A 38 1.90 1.21 -20.05
N VAL A 39 2.52 2.36 -19.87
CA VAL A 39 2.86 2.84 -18.52
C VAL A 39 1.57 3.26 -17.85
N GLN A 40 1.30 2.67 -16.68
CA GLN A 40 0.11 2.96 -15.89
C GLN A 40 0.52 3.42 -14.50
N ASP A 41 -0.33 4.27 -13.92
CA ASP A 41 -0.15 4.88 -12.61
C ASP A 41 -1.30 4.52 -11.67
N ASN A 42 -1.01 4.46 -10.37
CA ASN A 42 -1.99 4.26 -9.29
C ASN A 42 -2.80 2.97 -9.46
N ILE A 43 -2.14 1.90 -9.91
CA ILE A 43 -2.75 0.59 -10.08
C ILE A 43 -2.67 -0.18 -8.77
N ARG A 44 -3.82 -0.60 -8.25
CA ARG A 44 -3.90 -1.48 -7.08
C ARG A 44 -3.21 -2.81 -7.39
N TRP A 45 -2.26 -3.19 -6.55
CA TRP A 45 -1.49 -4.41 -6.75
C TRP A 45 -1.75 -5.40 -5.62
N ASP A 46 -2.52 -6.43 -5.93
CA ASP A 46 -3.02 -7.41 -4.98
C ASP A 46 -1.91 -8.22 -4.31
N ASP A 47 -0.87 -8.58 -5.06
CA ASP A 47 0.25 -9.37 -4.54
C ASP A 47 1.09 -8.57 -3.55
N ASP A 48 1.39 -7.30 -3.87
CA ASP A 48 2.10 -6.40 -2.97
C ASP A 48 1.25 -6.15 -1.72
N THR A 49 -0.07 -5.99 -1.89
CA THR A 49 -1.00 -5.81 -0.77
C THR A 49 -1.00 -7.04 0.14
N VAL A 50 -1.02 -8.26 -0.40
CA VAL A 50 -0.94 -9.50 0.39
C VAL A 50 0.39 -9.60 1.11
N ASN A 51 1.50 -9.38 0.40
CA ASN A 51 2.85 -9.46 0.94
C ASN A 51 3.09 -8.41 2.04
N ALA A 52 2.59 -7.18 1.84
CA ALA A 52 2.65 -6.14 2.86
C ALA A 52 1.77 -6.46 4.07
N CYS A 53 0.69 -7.22 3.89
CA CYS A 53 -0.26 -7.58 4.93
C CYS A 53 0.20 -8.74 5.83
N VAL A 54 1.24 -9.49 5.45
CA VAL A 54 1.74 -10.64 6.22
C VAL A 54 2.22 -10.19 7.60
N ASP A 55 1.45 -10.61 8.61
CA ASP A 55 1.61 -10.39 10.06
C ASP A 55 1.96 -8.95 10.44
N PRO A 56 1.04 -8.19 11.08
CA PRO A 56 -0.15 -8.62 11.83
C PRO A 56 -1.52 -8.39 11.14
N GLY A 57 -1.56 -8.29 9.81
CA GLY A 57 -2.79 -8.12 9.03
C GLY A 57 -3.39 -9.41 8.48
N THR A 58 -4.62 -9.31 8.01
CA THR A 58 -5.31 -10.35 7.24
C THR A 58 -5.69 -9.76 5.89
N PRO A 59 -5.25 -10.36 4.77
CA PRO A 59 -5.73 -9.94 3.47
C PRO A 59 -7.21 -10.28 3.34
N GLY A 60 -7.98 -9.30 2.92
CA GLY A 60 -9.38 -9.42 2.54
C GLY A 60 -9.58 -8.80 1.17
N TYR A 61 -10.83 -8.50 0.85
CA TYR A 61 -11.22 -7.93 -0.44
C TYR A 61 -12.07 -6.69 -0.23
N TYR A 62 -11.80 -5.68 -1.02
CA TYR A 62 -12.76 -4.62 -1.25
C TYR A 62 -13.61 -4.98 -2.47
N GLY A 63 -14.92 -5.08 -2.26
CA GLY A 63 -15.82 -5.53 -3.31
C GLY A 63 -15.42 -6.91 -3.83
N LYS A 64 -15.37 -7.08 -5.15
CA LYS A 64 -15.05 -8.36 -5.79
C LYS A 64 -13.67 -8.41 -6.48
N ASN A 65 -12.96 -7.28 -6.55
CA ASN A 65 -11.93 -7.09 -7.59
C ASN A 65 -10.53 -6.77 -7.07
N PHE A 66 -10.36 -6.31 -5.82
CA PHE A 66 -9.04 -5.98 -5.29
C PHE A 66 -8.87 -6.40 -3.85
N LYS A 67 -7.65 -6.83 -3.52
CA LYS A 67 -7.26 -7.19 -2.17
C LYS A 67 -7.01 -5.94 -1.35
N GLU A 68 -7.41 -5.98 -0.10
CA GLU A 68 -7.09 -4.97 0.89
C GLU A 68 -6.61 -5.65 2.18
N CYS A 69 -5.71 -5.01 2.91
CA CYS A 69 -5.28 -5.47 4.22
C CYS A 69 -6.20 -4.92 5.29
N HIS A 70 -6.67 -5.82 6.16
CA HIS A 70 -7.41 -5.47 7.35
C HIS A 70 -6.66 -5.93 8.58
N ARG A 71 -6.63 -5.09 9.62
CA ARG A 71 -6.15 -5.50 10.93
C ARG A 71 -7.28 -5.43 11.96
N TYR A 72 -8.26 -6.32 11.83
CA TYR A 72 -9.33 -6.47 12.81
C TYR A 72 -9.20 -7.82 13.53
N LYS A 73 -8.38 -7.91 14.59
CA LYS A 73 -8.60 -9.00 15.56
C LYS A 73 -9.81 -8.59 16.38
N LYS A 74 -10.95 -9.25 16.16
CA LYS A 74 -12.11 -9.23 17.06
C LYS A 74 -11.64 -9.77 18.41
N HIS A 75 -11.23 -8.88 19.32
CA HIS A 75 -11.09 -9.25 20.73
C HIS A 75 -12.46 -9.12 21.39
N ILE A 76 -12.75 -10.01 22.33
CA ILE A 76 -13.98 -9.99 23.14
C ILE A 76 -14.10 -8.67 23.95
N ILE A 77 -13.00 -7.91 24.06
CA ILE A 77 -12.93 -6.65 24.81
C ILE A 77 -12.84 -5.46 23.82
N PRO A 78 -13.85 -4.57 23.75
CA PRO A 78 -13.98 -3.52 22.73
C PRO A 78 -13.07 -2.29 22.93
N LEU A 79 -12.10 -2.33 23.85
CA LEU A 79 -11.45 -1.14 24.38
C LEU A 79 -10.07 -0.78 23.78
N VAL A 80 -9.63 -1.41 22.69
CA VAL A 80 -8.31 -1.06 22.13
C VAL A 80 -8.31 -0.88 20.61
N PRO A 81 -8.22 0.37 20.09
CA PRO A 81 -7.85 0.62 18.68
C PRO A 81 -6.34 0.40 18.46
N SER A 82 -5.77 -0.64 19.10
CA SER A 82 -4.36 -1.01 19.02
C SER A 82 -3.97 -1.63 17.68
N LYS A 83 -4.96 -2.01 16.85
CA LYS A 83 -4.70 -2.75 15.61
C LYS A 83 -5.00 -1.98 14.34
N ALA A 84 -5.47 -0.74 14.44
CA ALA A 84 -5.59 0.11 13.26
C ALA A 84 -4.24 0.22 12.52
N ILE A 85 -4.30 0.22 11.19
CA ILE A 85 -3.13 0.35 10.33
C ILE A 85 -2.72 1.82 10.32
N ASN A 86 -1.49 2.10 10.70
CA ASN A 86 -0.91 3.42 10.53
C ASN A 86 -0.55 3.61 9.05
N ASN A 87 -1.12 4.61 8.37
CA ASN A 87 -0.89 4.83 6.93
C ASN A 87 0.60 5.00 6.60
N CYS A 88 1.37 5.77 7.38
CA CYS A 88 2.80 5.94 7.15
C CYS A 88 3.60 4.64 7.28
N ALA A 89 3.28 3.81 8.28
CA ALA A 89 3.90 2.50 8.42
C ALA A 89 3.51 1.57 7.26
N TRP A 90 2.25 1.65 6.81
CA TRP A 90 1.75 0.89 5.68
C TRP A 90 2.42 1.27 4.37
N THR A 91 2.52 2.56 4.05
CA THR A 91 3.23 3.04 2.85
C THR A 91 4.66 2.53 2.82
N LYS A 92 5.40 2.60 3.94
CA LYS A 92 6.76 2.04 4.03
C LYS A 92 6.79 0.53 3.79
N LYS A 93 5.80 -0.20 4.30
CA LYS A 93 5.68 -1.65 4.08
C LYS A 93 5.37 -1.98 2.62
N CYS A 94 4.46 -1.26 1.98
CA CYS A 94 4.17 -1.37 0.55
C CYS A 94 5.43 -1.13 -0.30
N ILE A 95 6.18 -0.07 -0.01
CA ILE A 95 7.45 0.20 -0.70
C ILE A 95 8.44 -0.95 -0.50
N SER A 96 8.54 -1.51 0.71
CA SER A 96 9.45 -2.63 0.99
C SER A 96 9.15 -3.92 0.22
N VAL A 97 7.92 -4.08 -0.27
CA VAL A 97 7.50 -5.26 -1.04
C VAL A 97 7.41 -5.00 -2.56
N GLY A 98 7.77 -3.80 -3.03
CA GLY A 98 7.87 -3.48 -4.46
C GLY A 98 6.79 -2.53 -4.99
N ALA A 99 5.88 -2.04 -4.14
CA ALA A 99 4.88 -1.05 -4.52
C ALA A 99 5.46 0.38 -4.54
N SER A 100 4.76 1.31 -5.19
CA SER A 100 5.15 2.72 -5.24
C SER A 100 4.64 3.50 -4.02
N THR A 101 3.47 3.13 -3.50
CA THR A 101 2.89 3.74 -2.31
C THR A 101 1.87 2.80 -1.64
N GLY A 102 1.32 3.23 -0.51
CA GLY A 102 0.21 2.58 0.16
C GLY A 102 -0.89 3.57 0.48
N TYR A 103 -2.14 3.15 0.26
CA TYR A 103 -3.34 3.93 0.56
C TYR A 103 -4.16 3.28 1.65
N CYS A 104 -4.88 4.10 2.40
CA CYS A 104 -5.72 3.66 3.50
C CYS A 104 -7.08 4.39 3.48
N ARG A 105 -8.11 3.72 4.00
CA ARG A 105 -9.46 4.27 4.16
C ARG A 105 -10.06 3.90 5.52
N ASP A 106 -11.16 4.58 5.86
CA ASP A 106 -11.88 4.44 7.12
C ASP A 106 -10.99 4.77 8.33
N LYS A 107 -10.67 6.07 8.44
CA LYS A 107 -9.91 6.65 9.55
C LYS A 107 -10.62 6.40 10.89
N ILE A 108 -9.83 6.09 11.92
CA ILE A 108 -10.27 5.92 13.32
C ILE A 108 -9.85 7.13 14.14
#